data_AF-A0A6N8XDV5-F1
#
_entry.id   AF-A0A6N8XDV5-F1
#
_cell.length_a   1.000
_cell.length_b   1.000
_cell.length_c   1.000
_cell.angle_alpha   90.00
_cell.angle_beta   90.00
_cell.angle_gamma   90.00
#
_symmetry.space_group_name_H-M   'P 1'
#
loop_
_entity.id
_entity.type
_entity.pdbx_description
1 polymer ?
#
loop_
_entity_poly.entity_id
_entity_poly.type
_entity_poly.pdbx_seq_one_letter_code
_entity_poly.pdbx_strand_id
1 'polypeptide(L)'
;DVQINNLPLVFRNLDEVDLVRQTMDPMLTESMAAAGFVSLGIAELGMAYPMSTKEARSLADARELKVWTPQGDEPALRTLAAYGIAPIALPLGEVYPGLATNLIDTVAAPPVAVLPLLWHTKLKYVIDVPFMYIYSLVFVAAPSLAGVADGDVVLLKRVMGEAVAEVDRRNRADHEAARQALLTQGLRFLRPNDDQIEQWRDASRRVRQAWVEERLRERGHACHARRPSPQGKVGRGGRTGGAAASADAIVTPYPRGNPFFAPAQAALALSPTFSATGEQSDRLLAMLSSIRRERCKRQVQFAEP
;
A
#
# COMPACT_ATOMS: atom_id res chain seq x y z
N ASP A 1 7.50 2.09 -6.38
CA ASP A 1 8.26 2.45 -5.16
C ASP A 1 7.47 2.09 -3.89
N VAL A 2 6.18 2.45 -3.80
CA VAL A 2 5.27 2.10 -2.68
C VAL A 2 4.97 0.60 -2.46
N GLN A 3 5.60 -0.32 -3.20
CA GLN A 3 5.37 -1.77 -3.06
C GLN A 3 6.61 -2.50 -2.54
N ILE A 4 7.74 -1.80 -2.39
CA ILE A 4 9.02 -2.43 -2.08
C ILE A 4 9.06 -3.03 -0.68
N ASN A 5 8.42 -2.38 0.29
CA ASN A 5 8.29 -2.90 1.66
C ASN A 5 7.26 -4.04 1.75
N ASN A 6 6.47 -4.27 0.70
CA ASN A 6 5.45 -5.31 0.64
C ASN A 6 5.92 -6.55 -0.15
N LEU A 7 7.19 -6.62 -0.53
CA LEU A 7 7.71 -7.78 -1.24
C LEU A 7 7.75 -9.01 -0.31
N PRO A 8 7.33 -10.20 -0.78
CA PRO A 8 7.30 -11.36 0.10
C PRO A 8 8.68 -11.80 0.57
N LEU A 9 8.72 -12.27 1.83
CA LEU A 9 9.88 -12.81 2.55
C LEU A 9 11.11 -11.91 2.45
N VAL A 10 10.89 -10.60 2.51
CA VAL A 10 11.95 -9.60 2.71
C VAL A 10 12.29 -9.47 4.19
N PHE A 11 11.25 -9.34 5.02
CA PHE A 11 11.39 -9.13 6.45
C PHE A 11 11.11 -10.41 7.23
N ARG A 12 11.91 -10.66 8.25
CA ARG A 12 11.74 -11.78 9.19
C ARG A 12 10.93 -11.39 10.41
N ASN A 13 10.94 -10.12 10.80
CA ASN A 13 10.27 -9.58 11.97
C ASN A 13 10.04 -8.06 11.81
N LEU A 14 9.33 -7.47 12.77
CA LEU A 14 9.03 -6.03 12.77
C LEU A 14 10.26 -5.17 13.11
N ASP A 15 11.28 -5.69 13.79
CA ASP A 15 12.51 -4.94 14.08
C ASP A 15 13.27 -4.60 12.79
N GLU A 16 13.31 -5.54 11.83
CA GLU A 16 13.88 -5.28 10.50
C GLU A 16 13.06 -4.27 9.71
N VAL A 17 11.74 -4.29 9.86
CA VAL A 17 10.84 -3.31 9.26
C VAL A 17 11.16 -1.92 9.83
N ASP A 18 11.28 -1.79 11.15
CA ASP A 18 11.58 -0.51 11.82
C ASP A 18 12.91 0.07 11.34
N LEU A 19 13.94 -0.76 11.18
CA LEU A 19 15.22 -0.34 10.64
C LEU A 19 15.10 0.17 9.20
N VAL A 20 14.38 -0.56 8.34
CA VAL A 20 14.27 -0.19 6.92
C VAL A 20 13.37 1.03 6.72
N ARG A 21 12.29 1.17 7.49
CA ARG A 21 11.35 2.30 7.42
C ARG A 21 12.03 3.64 7.74
N GLN A 22 13.06 3.67 8.58
CA GLN A 22 13.87 4.88 8.82
C GLN A 22 14.46 5.49 7.54
N THR A 23 14.78 4.64 6.56
CA THR A 23 15.30 5.08 5.25
C THR A 23 14.20 5.17 4.20
N MET A 24 13.29 4.18 4.18
CA MET A 24 12.28 4.05 3.14
C MET A 24 11.15 5.07 3.25
N ASP A 25 10.67 5.38 4.46
CA ASP A 25 9.53 6.27 4.64
C ASP A 25 9.81 7.71 4.13
N PRO A 26 11.00 8.30 4.37
CA PRO A 26 11.40 9.56 3.73
C PRO A 26 11.41 9.49 2.20
N MET A 27 11.97 8.42 1.61
CA MET A 27 12.03 8.24 0.15
C MET A 27 10.64 8.11 -0.47
N LEU A 28 9.74 7.39 0.19
CA LEU A 28 8.34 7.25 -0.24
C LEU A 28 7.63 8.60 -0.16
N THR A 29 7.83 9.35 0.92
CA THR A 29 7.25 10.69 1.10
C THR A 29 7.70 11.66 0.02
N GLU A 30 8.98 11.67 -0.33
CA GLU A 30 9.52 12.49 -1.42
C GLU A 30 8.96 12.06 -2.78
N SER A 31 8.90 10.76 -3.05
CA SER A 31 8.34 10.21 -4.29
C SER A 31 6.85 10.58 -4.45
N MET A 32 6.10 10.59 -3.35
CA MET A 32 4.70 11.03 -3.34
C MET A 32 4.56 12.53 -3.59
N ALA A 33 5.44 13.35 -3.00
CA ALA A 33 5.47 14.78 -3.26
C ALA A 33 5.73 15.07 -4.74
N ALA A 34 6.69 14.37 -5.35
CA ALA A 34 6.98 14.47 -6.78
C ALA A 34 5.78 14.04 -7.66
N ALA A 35 4.93 13.15 -7.16
CA ALA A 35 3.70 12.72 -7.82
C ALA A 35 2.48 13.63 -7.54
N GLY A 36 2.65 14.76 -6.84
CA GLY A 36 1.57 15.72 -6.57
C GLY A 36 0.71 15.37 -5.35
N PHE A 37 1.24 14.58 -4.42
CA PHE A 37 0.56 14.21 -3.18
C PHE A 37 1.30 14.72 -1.95
N VAL A 38 0.55 15.05 -0.90
CA VAL A 38 1.07 15.38 0.42
C VAL A 38 0.85 14.18 1.33
N SER A 39 1.93 13.52 1.71
CA SER A 39 1.90 12.45 2.71
C SER A 39 1.55 13.02 4.09
N LEU A 40 0.65 12.33 4.78
CA LEU A 40 0.17 12.62 6.13
C LEU A 40 0.59 11.53 7.13
N GLY A 41 1.12 10.40 6.63
CA GLY A 41 1.63 9.32 7.44
C GLY A 41 1.65 7.99 6.68
N ILE A 42 2.42 7.04 7.22
CA ILE A 42 2.50 5.66 6.71
C ILE A 42 2.08 4.76 7.87
N ALA A 43 0.90 4.14 7.75
CA ALA A 43 0.27 3.35 8.80
C ALA A 43 0.57 1.85 8.62
N GLU A 44 1.01 1.20 9.66
CA GLU A 44 1.28 -0.23 9.73
C GLU A 44 -0.01 -1.03 9.89
N LEU A 45 -0.14 -2.12 9.12
CA LEU A 45 -1.12 -3.20 9.40
C LEU A 45 -0.42 -4.44 9.97
N GLY A 46 0.88 -4.62 9.68
CA GLY A 46 1.74 -5.65 10.25
C GLY A 46 2.02 -6.79 9.27
N MET A 47 2.53 -7.92 9.79
CA MET A 47 2.89 -9.07 8.98
C MET A 47 1.67 -9.83 8.47
N ALA A 48 1.55 -9.98 7.16
CA ALA A 48 0.57 -10.88 6.57
C ALA A 48 1.05 -12.33 6.62
N TYR A 49 0.09 -13.22 6.88
CA TYR A 49 0.29 -14.66 6.88
C TYR A 49 -0.65 -15.29 5.83
N PRO A 50 -0.18 -16.22 5.01
CA PRO A 50 -1.04 -17.02 4.15
C PRO A 50 -1.99 -17.85 5.01
N MET A 51 -3.27 -17.80 4.68
CA MET A 51 -4.32 -18.56 5.33
C MET A 51 -5.19 -19.22 4.28
N SER A 52 -5.61 -20.46 4.55
CA SER A 52 -6.31 -21.27 3.57
C SER A 52 -7.40 -22.15 4.19
N THR A 53 -8.33 -22.60 3.35
CA THR A 53 -9.34 -23.61 3.74
C THR A 53 -8.80 -25.05 3.66
N LYS A 54 -7.69 -25.25 2.93
CA LYS A 54 -6.98 -26.53 2.72
C LYS A 54 -5.58 -26.49 3.31
N GLU A 55 -5.07 -27.63 3.77
CA GLU A 55 -3.69 -27.73 4.24
C GLU A 55 -2.73 -27.59 3.05
N ALA A 56 -1.78 -26.67 3.16
CA ALA A 56 -0.72 -26.42 2.19
C ALA A 56 0.50 -25.95 2.97
N ARG A 57 1.70 -26.46 2.68
CA ARG A 57 2.94 -26.11 3.43
C ARG A 57 4.08 -25.70 2.52
N SER A 58 4.05 -26.13 1.26
CA SER A 58 5.08 -25.87 0.28
C SER A 58 4.62 -24.88 -0.79
N LEU A 59 5.59 -24.37 -1.56
CA LEU A 59 5.30 -23.58 -2.76
C LEU A 59 4.55 -24.41 -3.81
N ALA A 60 4.82 -25.72 -3.91
CA ALA A 60 4.09 -26.61 -4.81
C ALA A 60 2.60 -26.68 -4.43
N ASP A 61 2.29 -26.88 -3.14
CA ASP A 61 0.91 -26.90 -2.67
C ASP A 61 0.20 -25.57 -2.97
N ALA A 62 0.89 -24.45 -2.75
CA ALA A 62 0.31 -23.13 -2.97
C ALA A 62 -0.03 -22.83 -4.44
N ARG A 63 0.63 -23.48 -5.39
CA ARG A 63 0.31 -23.36 -6.83
C ARG A 63 -1.00 -24.03 -7.21
N GLU A 64 -1.45 -25.01 -6.41
CA GLU A 64 -2.71 -25.72 -6.59
C GLU A 64 -3.89 -25.02 -5.89
N LEU A 65 -3.63 -23.94 -5.14
CA LEU A 65 -4.64 -23.17 -4.41
C LEU A 65 -5.26 -22.07 -5.26
N LYS A 66 -6.49 -21.68 -4.88
CA LYS A 66 -7.22 -20.55 -5.46
C LYS A 66 -6.89 -19.29 -4.67
N VAL A 67 -5.71 -18.74 -4.94
CA VAL A 67 -5.14 -17.62 -4.19
C VAL A 67 -5.78 -16.31 -4.60
N TRP A 68 -6.36 -15.59 -3.63
CA TRP A 68 -6.87 -14.24 -3.85
C TRP A 68 -5.74 -13.23 -4.03
N THR A 69 -5.98 -12.27 -4.92
CA THR A 69 -5.20 -11.03 -5.00
C THR A 69 -6.13 -9.81 -5.08
N PRO A 70 -5.72 -8.65 -4.56
CA PRO A 70 -6.45 -7.41 -4.76
C PRO A 70 -6.63 -7.08 -6.24
N GLN A 71 -7.86 -6.70 -6.65
CA GLN A 71 -8.15 -6.31 -8.03
C GLN A 71 -7.41 -5.04 -8.46
N GLY A 72 -6.68 -5.06 -9.57
CA GLY A 72 -5.96 -3.86 -10.03
C GLY A 72 -4.68 -3.55 -9.23
N ASP A 73 -4.22 -4.48 -8.40
CA ASP A 73 -2.85 -4.50 -7.86
C ASP A 73 -1.95 -5.32 -8.80
N GLU A 74 -1.55 -4.69 -9.90
CA GLU A 74 -0.64 -5.28 -10.89
C GLU A 74 0.70 -5.74 -10.29
N PRO A 75 1.32 -5.00 -9.34
CA PRO A 75 2.47 -5.50 -8.60
C PRO A 75 2.20 -6.83 -7.84
N ALA A 76 1.08 -6.96 -7.14
CA ALA A 76 0.73 -8.22 -6.46
C ALA A 76 0.48 -9.37 -7.46
N LEU A 77 -0.23 -9.09 -8.57
CA LEU A 77 -0.46 -10.05 -9.65
C LEU A 77 0.85 -10.60 -10.22
N ARG A 78 1.78 -9.72 -10.58
CA ARG A 78 3.10 -10.10 -11.11
C ARG A 78 3.92 -10.89 -10.11
N THR A 79 3.85 -10.50 -8.82
CA THR A 79 4.52 -11.23 -7.74
C THR A 79 4.04 -12.68 -7.70
N LEU A 80 2.73 -12.90 -7.62
CA LEU A 80 2.13 -14.24 -7.55
C LEU A 80 2.42 -15.07 -8.82
N ALA A 81 2.33 -14.46 -10.00
CA ALA A 81 2.69 -15.12 -11.26
C ALA A 81 4.15 -15.58 -11.29
N ALA A 82 5.08 -14.80 -10.72
CA ALA A 82 6.49 -15.18 -10.62
C ALA A 82 6.75 -16.31 -9.60
N TYR A 83 5.84 -16.55 -8.64
CA TYR A 83 5.81 -17.78 -7.84
C TYR A 83 5.22 -18.98 -8.60
N GLY A 84 4.67 -18.78 -9.79
CA GLY A 84 3.92 -19.79 -10.55
C GLY A 84 2.51 -20.02 -10.02
N ILE A 85 2.00 -19.10 -9.20
CA ILE A 85 0.63 -19.13 -8.66
C ILE A 85 -0.26 -18.42 -9.68
N ALA A 86 -1.43 -18.99 -9.97
CA ALA A 86 -2.47 -18.35 -10.79
C ALA A 86 -3.47 -17.62 -9.87
N PRO A 87 -3.34 -16.30 -9.66
CA PRO A 87 -4.17 -15.59 -8.71
C PRO A 87 -5.56 -15.26 -9.26
N ILE A 88 -6.52 -15.12 -8.34
CA ILE A 88 -7.89 -14.69 -8.63
C ILE A 88 -8.08 -13.28 -8.08
N ALA A 89 -8.20 -12.31 -8.98
CA ALA A 89 -8.36 -10.90 -8.65
C ALA A 89 -9.81 -10.60 -8.24
N LEU A 90 -10.02 -10.21 -6.98
CA LEU A 90 -11.34 -9.79 -6.48
C LEU A 90 -11.22 -8.46 -5.69
N PRO A 91 -12.24 -7.60 -5.72
CA PRO A 91 -12.31 -6.46 -4.81
C PRO A 91 -12.47 -6.95 -3.36
N LEU A 92 -12.02 -6.15 -2.39
CA LEU A 92 -11.98 -6.54 -0.97
C LEU A 92 -13.35 -7.01 -0.43
N GLY A 93 -14.44 -6.38 -0.86
CA GLY A 93 -15.80 -6.73 -0.46
C GLY A 93 -16.28 -8.10 -0.95
N GLU A 94 -15.63 -8.68 -1.97
CA GLU A 94 -15.98 -9.98 -2.54
C GLU A 94 -15.16 -11.13 -1.96
N VAL A 95 -14.18 -10.86 -1.10
CA VAL A 95 -13.32 -11.90 -0.53
C VAL A 95 -14.11 -12.86 0.37
N TYR A 96 -14.94 -12.34 1.28
CA TYR A 96 -15.75 -13.20 2.15
C TYR A 96 -16.75 -14.07 1.36
N PRO A 97 -17.57 -13.51 0.43
CA PRO A 97 -18.40 -14.32 -0.46
C PRO A 97 -17.59 -15.32 -1.30
N GLY A 98 -16.41 -14.92 -1.77
CA GLY A 98 -15.51 -15.78 -2.55
C GLY A 98 -14.99 -16.98 -1.75
N LEU A 99 -14.63 -16.77 -0.48
CA LEU A 99 -14.27 -17.85 0.45
C LEU A 99 -15.46 -18.74 0.77
N ALA A 100 -16.64 -18.16 0.97
CA ALA A 100 -17.86 -18.90 1.29
C ALA A 100 -18.34 -19.81 0.15
N THR A 101 -18.09 -19.42 -1.10
CA THR A 101 -18.46 -20.16 -2.31
C THR A 101 -17.32 -21.02 -2.87
N ASN A 102 -16.14 -20.99 -2.25
CA ASN A 102 -14.93 -21.64 -2.73
C ASN A 102 -14.49 -21.17 -4.13
N LEU A 103 -14.84 -19.93 -4.50
CA LEU A 103 -14.27 -19.21 -5.64
C LEU A 103 -12.78 -18.95 -5.40
N ILE A 104 -12.44 -18.54 -4.19
CA ILE A 104 -11.09 -18.50 -3.63
C ILE A 104 -11.04 -19.41 -2.41
N ASP A 105 -9.87 -19.94 -2.09
CA ASP A 105 -9.67 -20.78 -0.92
C ASP A 105 -8.49 -20.33 -0.05
N THR A 106 -7.79 -19.27 -0.47
CA THR A 106 -6.55 -18.81 0.14
C THR A 106 -6.44 -17.29 0.07
N VAL A 107 -6.03 -16.67 1.18
CA VAL A 107 -5.73 -15.23 1.30
C VAL A 107 -4.37 -15.06 1.98
N ALA A 108 -3.67 -13.96 1.76
CA ALA A 108 -2.53 -13.55 2.58
C ALA A 108 -2.85 -12.19 3.21
N ALA A 109 -3.02 -12.16 4.54
CA ALA A 109 -3.46 -10.96 5.23
C ALA A 109 -2.95 -10.89 6.69
N PRO A 110 -2.84 -9.69 7.27
CA PRO A 110 -2.58 -9.53 8.70
C PRO A 110 -3.76 -10.05 9.53
N PRO A 111 -3.53 -10.80 10.63
CA PRO A 111 -4.59 -11.28 11.52
C PRO A 111 -5.56 -10.19 11.98
N VAL A 112 -5.04 -8.98 12.24
CA VAL A 112 -5.85 -7.81 12.63
C VAL A 112 -6.90 -7.42 11.59
N ALA A 113 -6.69 -7.71 10.30
CA ALA A 113 -7.67 -7.49 9.23
C ALA A 113 -8.62 -8.69 9.02
N VAL A 114 -8.16 -9.91 9.30
CA VAL A 114 -8.90 -11.15 9.05
C VAL A 114 -10.09 -11.32 10.00
N LEU A 115 -9.98 -10.83 11.24
CA LEU A 115 -11.04 -10.93 12.23
C LEU A 115 -12.25 -10.04 11.91
N PRO A 116 -12.12 -8.70 11.74
CA PRO A 116 -13.27 -7.83 11.48
C PRO A 116 -13.98 -8.13 10.16
N LEU A 117 -13.24 -8.62 9.16
CA LEU A 117 -13.78 -8.99 7.85
C LEU A 117 -14.43 -10.38 7.84
N LEU A 118 -14.45 -11.08 8.98
CA LEU A 118 -15.05 -12.41 9.16
C LEU A 118 -14.44 -13.52 8.28
N TRP A 119 -13.28 -13.29 7.66
CA TRP A 119 -12.63 -14.27 6.79
C TRP A 119 -12.22 -15.53 7.55
N HIS A 120 -11.83 -15.37 8.82
CA HIS A 120 -11.49 -16.47 9.73
C HIS A 120 -12.56 -17.57 9.80
N THR A 121 -13.84 -17.22 9.62
CA THR A 121 -14.95 -18.19 9.70
C THR A 121 -14.96 -19.23 8.57
N LYS A 122 -14.20 -19.00 7.50
CA LYS A 122 -14.07 -19.92 6.35
C LYS A 122 -12.70 -20.59 6.31
N LEU A 123 -11.69 -19.93 6.85
CA LEU A 123 -10.30 -20.37 6.85
C LEU A 123 -10.09 -21.45 7.93
N LYS A 124 -9.10 -22.33 7.71
CA LYS A 124 -8.79 -23.45 8.62
C LYS A 124 -7.32 -23.52 8.98
N TYR A 125 -6.45 -23.02 8.12
CA TYR A 125 -5.01 -23.16 8.24
C TYR A 125 -4.35 -21.79 8.12
N VAL A 126 -3.28 -21.58 8.88
CA VAL A 126 -2.40 -20.41 8.80
C VAL A 126 -0.99 -20.91 8.59
N ILE A 127 -0.27 -20.44 7.57
CA ILE A 127 1.16 -20.68 7.46
C ILE A 127 1.87 -19.78 8.45
N ASP A 128 2.58 -20.39 9.39
CA ASP A 128 3.24 -19.69 10.47
C ASP A 128 4.62 -19.14 10.09
N VAL A 129 4.62 -18.34 9.02
CA VAL A 129 5.80 -17.63 8.52
C VAL A 129 5.35 -16.22 8.15
N PRO A 130 5.98 -15.16 8.68
CA PRO A 130 5.67 -13.79 8.27
C PRO A 130 6.01 -13.65 6.79
N PHE A 131 4.97 -13.53 5.96
CA PHE A 131 5.13 -13.65 4.51
C PHE A 131 5.41 -12.31 3.84
N MET A 132 4.74 -11.24 4.25
CA MET A 132 4.96 -9.89 3.70
C MET A 132 4.50 -8.84 4.71
N TYR A 133 5.09 -7.66 4.66
CA TYR A 133 4.72 -6.55 5.53
C TYR A 133 3.67 -5.66 4.86
N ILE A 134 2.50 -5.56 5.48
CA ILE A 134 1.38 -4.75 4.97
C ILE A 134 1.35 -3.40 5.70
N TYR A 135 1.24 -2.35 4.91
CA TYR A 135 1.12 -0.98 5.38
C TYR A 135 0.22 -0.20 4.43
N SER A 136 -0.14 1.01 4.84
CA SER A 136 -0.93 1.93 4.04
C SER A 136 -0.40 3.34 4.11
N LEU A 137 -0.73 4.12 3.07
CA LEU A 137 -0.32 5.51 2.95
C LEU A 137 -1.53 6.39 3.22
N VAL A 138 -1.39 7.32 4.16
CA VAL A 138 -2.37 8.38 4.41
C VAL A 138 -1.88 9.62 3.69
N PHE A 139 -2.65 10.15 2.75
CA PHE A 139 -2.24 11.30 1.96
C PHE A 139 -3.42 12.06 1.39
N VAL A 140 -3.12 13.24 0.88
CA VAL A 140 -4.06 14.06 0.11
C VAL A 140 -3.41 14.55 -1.17
N ALA A 141 -4.21 14.75 -2.22
CA ALA A 141 -3.72 15.42 -3.42
C ALA A 141 -3.32 16.86 -3.07
N ALA A 142 -2.16 17.32 -3.53
CA ALA A 142 -1.68 18.67 -3.24
C ALA A 142 -2.68 19.78 -3.63
N PRO A 143 -3.41 19.70 -4.77
CA PRO A 143 -4.45 20.68 -5.11
C PRO A 143 -5.60 20.76 -4.09
N SER A 144 -5.84 19.71 -3.31
CA SER A 144 -6.88 19.72 -2.27
C SER A 144 -6.53 20.65 -1.11
N LEU A 145 -5.26 20.99 -0.94
CA LEU A 145 -4.76 21.93 0.07
C LEU A 145 -4.58 23.35 -0.49
N ALA A 146 -5.00 23.61 -1.73
CA ALA A 146 -4.91 24.95 -2.32
C ALA A 146 -5.73 25.96 -1.49
N GLY A 147 -5.08 27.04 -1.05
CA GLY A 147 -5.69 28.09 -0.23
C GLY A 147 -5.71 27.82 1.27
N VAL A 148 -5.20 26.67 1.73
CA VAL A 148 -4.90 26.41 3.15
C VAL A 148 -3.59 27.14 3.50
N ALA A 149 -3.54 27.79 4.66
CA ALA A 149 -2.33 28.48 5.09
C ALA A 149 -1.19 27.48 5.34
N ASP A 150 0.06 27.86 5.03
CA ASP A 150 1.23 26.98 5.20
C ASP A 150 1.36 26.47 6.64
N GLY A 151 1.07 27.33 7.63
CA GLY A 151 1.04 26.96 9.03
C GLY A 151 0.04 25.86 9.36
N ASP A 152 -1.15 25.89 8.73
CA ASP A 152 -2.18 24.87 8.91
C ASP A 152 -1.81 23.56 8.21
N VAL A 153 -1.14 23.61 7.06
CA VAL A 153 -0.61 22.41 6.40
C VAL A 153 0.47 21.74 7.26
N VAL A 154 1.35 22.52 7.88
CA VAL A 154 2.35 22.01 8.83
C VAL A 154 1.69 21.38 10.05
N LEU A 155 0.67 22.03 10.61
CA LEU A 155 -0.10 21.50 11.73
C LEU A 155 -0.82 20.20 11.37
N LEU A 156 -1.49 20.16 10.22
CA LEU A 156 -2.16 18.96 9.70
C LEU A 156 -1.19 17.79 9.60
N LYS A 157 -0.02 17.98 8.98
CA LYS A 157 0.99 16.92 8.87
C LYS A 157 1.45 16.41 10.22
N ARG A 158 1.68 17.30 11.19
CA ARG A 158 2.11 16.94 12.54
C ARG A 158 1.05 16.11 13.26
N VAL A 159 -0.18 16.61 13.33
CA VAL A 159 -1.29 15.94 14.02
C VAL A 159 -1.59 14.58 13.39
N MET A 160 -1.61 14.49 12.06
CA MET A 160 -1.82 13.22 11.38
C MET A 160 -0.67 12.25 11.59
N GLY A 161 0.58 12.72 11.55
CA GLY A 161 1.75 11.90 11.83
C GLY A 161 1.74 11.33 13.26
N GLU A 162 1.41 12.15 14.26
CA GLU A 162 1.25 11.72 15.65
C GLU A 162 0.12 10.68 15.80
N ALA A 163 -1.03 10.91 15.14
CA ALA A 163 -2.15 9.98 15.16
C ALA A 163 -1.80 8.64 14.51
N VAL A 164 -1.09 8.65 13.36
CA VAL A 164 -0.64 7.42 12.70
C VAL A 164 0.37 6.68 13.56
N ALA A 165 1.34 7.36 14.18
CA ALA A 165 2.31 6.71 15.07
C ALA A 165 1.64 6.04 16.28
N GLU A 166 0.59 6.67 16.83
CA GLU A 166 -0.20 6.09 17.91
C GLU A 166 -1.01 4.86 17.45
N VAL A 167 -1.58 4.90 16.25
CA VAL A 167 -2.26 3.74 15.64
C VAL A 167 -1.28 2.61 15.43
N ASP A 168 -0.09 2.85 14.86
CA ASP A 168 0.93 1.83 14.62
C ASP A 168 1.32 1.11 15.92
N ARG A 169 1.54 1.89 16.98
CA ARG A 169 1.90 1.36 18.31
C ARG A 169 0.82 0.44 18.88
N ARG A 170 -0.46 0.79 18.73
CA ARG A 170 -1.59 -0.06 19.17
C ARG A 170 -1.78 -1.27 18.27
N ASN A 171 -1.65 -1.07 16.96
CA ASN A 171 -1.86 -2.10 15.95
C ASN A 171 -0.95 -3.31 16.16
N ARG A 172 0.28 -3.13 16.64
CA ARG A 172 1.17 -4.27 16.98
C ARG A 172 0.61 -5.18 18.08
N ALA A 173 0.07 -4.59 19.14
CA ALA A 173 -0.57 -5.35 20.20
C ALA A 173 -1.85 -6.04 19.71
N ASP A 174 -2.67 -5.31 18.93
CA ASP A 174 -3.90 -5.85 18.34
C ASP A 174 -3.61 -6.97 17.33
N HIS A 175 -2.50 -6.89 16.60
CA HIS A 175 -2.06 -7.90 15.65
C HIS A 175 -1.71 -9.22 16.35
N GLU A 176 -0.97 -9.17 17.45
CA GLU A 176 -0.65 -10.37 18.23
C GLU A 176 -1.91 -10.93 18.91
N ALA A 177 -2.74 -10.06 19.51
CA ALA A 177 -4.01 -10.49 20.09
C ALA A 177 -4.93 -11.15 19.05
N ALA A 178 -5.01 -10.60 17.84
CA ALA A 178 -5.77 -11.16 16.74
C ALA A 178 -5.22 -12.53 16.31
N ARG A 179 -3.90 -12.69 16.27
CA ARG A 179 -3.26 -13.96 15.97
C ARG A 179 -3.60 -15.03 17.01
N GLN A 180 -3.57 -14.69 18.30
CA GLN A 180 -4.01 -15.60 19.38
C GLN A 180 -5.49 -15.94 19.27
N ALA A 181 -6.34 -14.97 18.94
CA ALA A 181 -7.77 -15.21 18.74
C ALA A 181 -8.04 -16.18 17.57
N LEU A 182 -7.30 -16.08 16.46
CA LEU A 182 -7.40 -17.05 15.35
C LEU A 182 -7.08 -18.49 15.83
N LEU A 183 -6.05 -18.65 16.67
CA LEU A 183 -5.72 -19.95 17.26
C LEU A 183 -6.85 -20.45 18.17
N THR A 184 -7.38 -19.60 19.05
CA THR A 184 -8.51 -19.94 19.95
C THR A 184 -9.78 -20.31 19.17
N GLN A 185 -10.01 -19.70 18.01
CA GLN A 185 -11.12 -20.02 17.11
C GLN A 185 -10.92 -21.30 16.29
N GLY A 186 -9.80 -22.01 16.50
CA GLY A 186 -9.55 -23.34 15.94
C GLY A 186 -8.79 -23.35 14.62
N LEU A 187 -8.24 -22.23 14.16
CA LEU A 187 -7.33 -22.24 13.01
C LEU A 187 -6.03 -22.95 13.39
N ARG A 188 -5.56 -23.84 12.51
CA ARG A 188 -4.34 -24.62 12.70
C ARG A 188 -3.15 -23.87 12.12
N PHE A 189 -2.20 -23.51 12.97
CA PHE A 189 -0.94 -22.90 12.54
C PHE A 189 0.03 -23.98 12.07
N LEU A 190 0.35 -23.92 10.79
CA LEU A 190 1.21 -24.84 10.08
C LEU A 190 2.60 -24.22 9.97
N ARG A 191 3.58 -24.82 10.62
CA ARG A 191 4.98 -24.45 10.45
C ARG A 191 5.58 -25.26 9.29
N PRO A 192 6.02 -24.63 8.19
CA PRO A 192 6.79 -25.33 7.17
C PRO A 192 8.16 -25.74 7.73
N ASN A 193 8.73 -26.82 7.19
CA ASN A 193 10.10 -27.22 7.52
C ASN A 193 11.14 -26.32 6.81
N ASP A 194 12.42 -26.47 7.15
CA ASP A 194 13.48 -25.59 6.64
C ASP A 194 13.58 -25.65 5.10
N ASP A 195 13.45 -26.83 4.50
CA ASP A 195 13.48 -27.01 3.04
C ASP A 195 12.31 -26.27 2.37
N GLN A 196 11.11 -26.36 2.94
CA GLN A 196 9.92 -25.66 2.44
C GLN A 196 10.10 -24.15 2.56
N ILE A 197 10.61 -23.65 3.69
CA ILE A 197 10.88 -22.21 3.88
C ILE A 197 11.92 -21.74 2.86
N GLU A 198 12.97 -22.52 2.61
CA GLU A 198 14.02 -22.13 1.67
C GLU A 198 13.51 -22.09 0.23
N GLN A 199 12.64 -23.03 -0.18
CA GLN A 199 11.98 -22.97 -1.49
C GLN A 199 11.22 -21.65 -1.69
N TRP A 200 10.49 -21.21 -0.67
CA TRP A 200 9.79 -19.93 -0.70
C TRP A 200 10.76 -18.75 -0.81
N ARG A 201 11.81 -18.72 0.01
CA ARG A 201 12.83 -17.66 -0.01
C ARG A 201 13.57 -17.60 -1.33
N ASP A 202 13.88 -18.74 -1.94
CA ASP A 202 14.49 -18.83 -3.26
C ASP A 202 13.60 -18.20 -4.32
N ALA A 203 12.32 -18.53 -4.32
CA ALA A 203 11.36 -17.93 -5.22
C ALA A 203 11.24 -16.41 -4.97
N SER A 204 11.24 -15.97 -3.70
CA SER A 204 11.25 -14.54 -3.36
C SER A 204 12.50 -13.82 -3.87
N ARG A 205 13.69 -14.43 -3.74
CA ARG A 205 14.93 -13.85 -4.27
C ARG A 205 14.84 -13.63 -5.77
N ARG A 206 14.34 -14.62 -6.52
CA ARG A 206 14.13 -14.51 -7.97
C ARG A 206 13.13 -13.41 -8.34
N VAL A 207 11.99 -13.34 -7.63
CA VAL A 207 10.99 -12.28 -7.83
C VAL A 207 11.60 -10.90 -7.62
N ARG A 208 12.37 -10.71 -6.54
CA ARG A 208 13.04 -9.43 -6.26
C ARG A 208 14.07 -9.05 -7.32
N GLN A 209 14.87 -10.01 -7.77
CA GLN A 209 15.83 -9.79 -8.86
C GLN A 209 15.13 -9.34 -10.14
N ALA A 210 14.05 -10.04 -10.53
CA ALA A 210 13.26 -9.67 -11.71
C ALA A 210 12.67 -8.25 -11.61
N TRP A 211 12.18 -7.85 -10.43
CA TRP A 211 11.67 -6.50 -10.18
C TRP A 211 12.76 -5.43 -10.30
N VAL A 212 13.94 -5.68 -9.73
CA VAL A 212 15.08 -4.75 -9.83
C VAL A 212 15.50 -4.60 -11.29
N GLU A 213 15.67 -5.70 -12.01
CA GLU A 213 16.05 -5.68 -13.42
C GLU A 213 15.01 -4.95 -14.29
N GLU A 214 13.72 -5.16 -14.04
CA GLU A 214 12.64 -4.45 -14.72
C GLU A 214 12.70 -2.95 -14.45
N ARG A 215 12.83 -2.53 -13.19
CA ARG A 215 12.93 -1.11 -12.85
C ARG A 215 14.18 -0.46 -13.42
N LEU A 216 15.31 -1.16 -13.45
CA LEU A 216 16.53 -0.70 -14.10
C LEU A 216 16.32 -0.56 -15.62
N ARG A 217 15.58 -1.49 -16.23
CA ARG A 217 15.21 -1.41 -17.65
C ARG A 217 14.31 -0.21 -17.92
N GLU A 218 13.24 0.00 -17.15
CA GLU A 218 12.35 1.15 -17.30
C GLU A 218 13.11 2.48 -17.16
N ARG A 219 13.96 2.61 -16.14
CA ARG A 219 14.80 3.81 -15.93
C ARG A 219 15.87 3.97 -17.01
N GLY A 220 16.45 2.88 -17.49
CA GLY A 220 17.39 2.86 -18.60
C GLY A 220 16.75 3.30 -19.92
N HIS A 221 15.50 2.87 -20.19
CA HIS A 221 14.72 3.36 -21.33
C HIS A 221 14.40 4.86 -21.19
N ALA A 222 14.11 5.35 -19.98
CA ALA A 222 13.91 6.77 -19.73
C ALA A 222 15.20 7.60 -19.94
N CYS A 223 16.38 7.05 -19.64
CA CYS A 223 17.67 7.67 -19.96
C CYS A 223 17.98 7.64 -21.47
N HIS A 224 17.68 6.54 -22.17
CA HIS A 224 17.88 6.44 -23.62
C HIS A 224 16.92 7.34 -24.41
N ALA A 225 15.67 7.49 -23.96
CA ALA A 225 14.70 8.42 -24.54
C ALA A 225 15.09 9.90 -24.35
N ARG A 226 15.99 10.21 -23.40
CA ARG A 226 16.56 11.55 -23.17
C ARG A 226 17.93 11.77 -23.83
N ARG A 227 18.39 10.89 -24.74
CA ARG A 227 19.60 11.19 -25.53
C ARG A 227 19.27 12.27 -26.56
N PRO A 228 19.99 13.41 -26.58
CA PRO A 228 19.90 14.33 -27.71
C PRO A 228 20.49 13.63 -28.95
N SER A 229 19.75 13.66 -30.06
CA SER A 229 20.18 13.12 -31.35
C SER A 229 21.49 13.78 -31.83
N PRO A 230 22.46 13.05 -32.40
CA PRO A 230 23.64 13.66 -32.98
C PRO A 230 23.33 14.28 -34.36
N GLN A 231 23.35 15.61 -34.38
CA GLN A 231 23.63 16.53 -35.50
C GLN A 231 22.69 16.58 -36.71
N GLY A 232 22.20 17.79 -37.00
CA GLY A 232 21.54 18.15 -38.26
C GLY A 232 21.53 19.65 -38.53
N LYS A 233 22.64 20.17 -39.06
CA LYS A 233 22.85 21.40 -39.86
C LYS A 233 22.30 22.76 -39.34
N VAL A 234 23.25 23.66 -39.12
CA VAL A 234 23.08 25.11 -39.01
C VAL A 234 22.42 25.66 -40.29
N GLY A 235 21.21 26.20 -40.15
CA GLY A 235 20.55 27.07 -41.13
C GLY A 235 20.24 28.42 -40.47
N ARG A 236 20.80 29.49 -41.02
CA ARG A 236 20.59 30.89 -40.61
C ARG A 236 19.13 31.32 -40.86
N GLY A 237 18.55 32.03 -39.88
CA GLY A 237 17.55 33.07 -40.13
C GLY A 237 16.28 33.00 -39.27
N GLY A 238 15.93 34.11 -38.62
CA GLY A 238 14.57 34.38 -38.11
C GLY A 238 14.47 34.55 -36.59
N ARG A 239 13.97 35.72 -36.18
CA ARG A 239 13.93 36.24 -34.80
C ARG A 239 12.60 35.88 -34.10
N THR A 240 12.71 35.74 -32.77
CA THR A 240 11.74 36.02 -31.69
C THR A 240 10.47 35.18 -31.53
N GLY A 241 10.36 34.54 -30.36
CA GLY A 241 9.12 33.99 -29.80
C GLY A 241 9.43 32.95 -28.71
N GLY A 242 9.68 33.40 -27.48
CA GLY A 242 9.98 32.52 -26.35
C GLY A 242 8.79 31.67 -25.95
N ALA A 243 8.78 30.41 -26.38
CA ALA A 243 7.96 29.36 -25.81
C ALA A 243 8.84 28.59 -24.82
N ALA A 244 8.56 28.75 -23.52
CA ALA A 244 9.15 27.93 -22.47
C ALA A 244 8.76 26.47 -22.74
N ALA A 245 9.78 25.63 -22.94
CA ALA A 245 9.62 24.20 -23.14
C ALA A 245 8.85 23.59 -21.97
N SER A 246 7.70 22.99 -22.26
CA SER A 246 6.98 22.13 -21.34
C SER A 246 7.86 20.94 -21.00
N ALA A 247 8.26 20.86 -19.72
CA ALA A 247 8.77 19.62 -19.17
C ALA A 247 7.61 18.63 -19.11
N ASP A 248 7.48 17.80 -20.14
CA ASP A 248 6.68 16.58 -20.07
C ASP A 248 7.29 15.69 -18.99
N ALA A 249 6.75 15.83 -17.78
CA ALA A 249 6.92 14.87 -16.72
C ALA A 249 6.38 13.53 -17.25
N ILE A 250 7.22 12.51 -17.23
CA ILE A 250 6.81 11.12 -17.44
C ILE A 250 5.92 10.76 -16.25
N VAL A 251 4.65 11.14 -16.33
CA VAL A 251 3.58 10.63 -15.51
C VAL A 251 3.29 9.25 -16.09
N THR A 252 3.80 8.20 -15.44
CA THR A 252 3.26 6.86 -15.68
C THR A 252 1.75 6.95 -15.43
N PRO A 253 0.89 6.60 -16.40
CA PRO A 253 -0.54 6.72 -16.24
C PRO A 253 -0.99 5.68 -15.22
N TYR A 254 -1.13 6.08 -13.96
CA TYR A 254 -1.95 5.34 -13.02
C TYR A 254 -3.40 5.71 -13.36
N PRO A 255 -4.22 4.77 -13.84
CA PRO A 255 -5.57 5.10 -14.28
C PRO A 255 -6.35 5.70 -13.10
N ARG A 256 -6.93 6.89 -13.32
CA ARG A 256 -7.91 7.48 -12.43
C ARG A 256 -9.04 6.46 -12.25
N GLY A 257 -9.21 5.96 -11.03
CA GLY A 257 -10.25 4.98 -10.70
C GLY A 257 -9.82 3.75 -9.91
N ASN A 258 -8.55 3.61 -9.49
CA ASN A 258 -8.13 2.47 -8.67
C ASN A 258 -8.66 2.60 -7.21
N PRO A 259 -9.55 1.71 -6.74
CA PRO A 259 -10.16 1.79 -5.41
C PRO A 259 -9.26 1.26 -4.27
N PHE A 260 -8.03 0.83 -4.55
CA PHE A 260 -7.11 0.27 -3.54
C PHE A 260 -6.41 1.30 -2.64
N PHE A 261 -6.91 2.53 -2.62
CA PHE A 261 -6.67 3.49 -1.54
C PHE A 261 -7.62 3.30 -0.34
N ALA A 262 -8.56 2.35 -0.42
CA ALA A 262 -9.50 2.03 0.65
C ALA A 262 -8.99 1.13 1.80
N PRO A 263 -7.90 0.33 1.76
CA PRO A 263 -7.58 -0.55 2.88
C PRO A 263 -7.07 0.21 4.11
N ALA A 264 -6.48 1.41 3.96
CA ALA A 264 -6.22 2.31 5.09
C ALA A 264 -7.53 2.79 5.72
N GLN A 265 -8.46 3.26 4.90
CA GLN A 265 -9.74 3.78 5.38
C GLN A 265 -10.60 2.69 5.99
N ALA A 266 -10.59 1.48 5.44
CA ALA A 266 -11.27 0.32 5.97
C ALA A 266 -10.57 -0.19 7.25
N ALA A 267 -9.25 -0.29 7.31
CA ALA A 267 -8.55 -0.67 8.55
C ALA A 267 -8.71 0.39 9.67
N LEU A 268 -8.60 1.68 9.34
CA LEU A 268 -8.91 2.79 10.26
C LEU A 268 -10.38 2.81 10.68
N ALA A 269 -11.32 2.41 9.81
CA ALA A 269 -12.75 2.34 10.14
C ALA A 269 -13.17 1.03 10.84
N LEU A 270 -12.38 -0.03 10.73
CA LEU A 270 -12.67 -1.36 11.29
C LEU A 270 -11.93 -1.64 12.60
N SER A 271 -10.97 -0.80 13.00
CA SER A 271 -10.49 -0.78 14.38
C SER A 271 -11.64 -0.28 15.29
N PRO A 272 -12.16 -1.09 16.22
CA PRO A 272 -13.16 -0.64 17.21
C PRO A 272 -12.62 0.48 18.13
N THR A 273 -11.33 0.80 18.00
CA THR A 273 -10.54 1.78 18.74
C THR A 273 -10.01 2.94 17.88
N PHE A 274 -10.51 3.18 16.66
CA PHE A 274 -10.52 4.55 16.11
C PHE A 274 -11.55 5.41 16.86
N SER A 275 -11.51 5.34 18.18
CA SER A 275 -11.85 6.45 19.04
C SER A 275 -10.54 7.20 19.19
N ALA A 276 -10.25 8.09 18.23
CA ALA A 276 -9.42 9.24 18.56
C ALA A 276 -10.10 9.84 19.80
N THR A 277 -9.39 9.84 20.93
CA THR A 277 -9.83 10.45 22.21
C THR A 277 -10.65 11.68 21.86
N GLY A 278 -11.86 11.88 22.39
CA GLY A 278 -12.83 12.86 21.88
C GLY A 278 -12.21 14.18 21.41
N GLU A 279 -11.22 14.68 22.14
CA GLU A 279 -10.40 15.85 21.79
C GLU A 279 -9.65 15.81 20.42
N GLN A 280 -9.06 14.68 20.00
CA GLN A 280 -8.38 14.53 18.71
C GLN A 280 -9.38 14.39 17.55
N SER A 281 -10.48 13.68 17.77
CA SER A 281 -11.60 13.59 16.81
C SER A 281 -12.24 14.96 16.60
N ASP A 282 -12.47 15.70 17.68
CA ASP A 282 -13.06 17.03 17.66
C ASP A 282 -12.13 18.06 17.00
N ARG A 283 -10.81 17.98 17.23
CA ARG A 283 -9.82 18.82 16.55
C ARG A 283 -9.76 18.53 15.05
N LEU A 284 -9.78 17.25 14.64
CA LEU A 284 -9.80 16.88 13.23
C LEU A 284 -11.10 17.32 12.54
N LEU A 285 -12.26 17.11 13.17
CA LEU A 285 -13.56 17.55 12.67
C LEU A 285 -13.68 19.08 12.65
N ALA A 286 -13.16 19.79 13.65
CA ALA A 286 -13.07 21.24 13.68
C ALA A 286 -12.18 21.78 12.55
N MET A 287 -11.05 21.11 12.28
CA MET A 287 -10.14 21.49 11.20
C MET A 287 -10.75 21.21 9.81
N LEU A 288 -11.34 20.02 9.59
CA LEU A 288 -12.03 19.68 8.34
C LEU A 288 -13.24 20.60 8.09
N SER A 289 -13.99 20.96 9.13
CA SER A 289 -15.09 21.92 9.03
C SER A 289 -14.60 23.35 8.81
N SER A 290 -13.44 23.74 9.34
CA SER A 290 -12.78 25.01 9.02
C SER A 290 -12.36 25.07 7.56
N ILE A 291 -11.70 24.03 7.04
CA ILE A 291 -11.31 23.90 5.63
C ILE A 291 -12.54 23.97 4.71
N ARG A 292 -13.65 23.30 5.09
CA ARG A 292 -14.91 23.35 4.34
C ARG A 292 -15.56 24.73 4.35
N ARG A 293 -15.54 25.44 5.50
CA ARG A 293 -16.06 26.81 5.62
C ARG A 293 -15.25 27.81 4.80
N GLU A 294 -13.94 27.68 4.78
CA GLU A 294 -13.07 28.59 4.03
C GLU A 294 -13.17 28.38 2.51
N ARG A 295 -13.39 27.13 2.07
CA ARG A 295 -13.79 26.83 0.68
C ARG A 295 -15.12 27.49 0.30
N CYS A 296 -16.10 27.45 1.20
CA CYS A 296 -17.43 28.02 0.97
C CYS A 296 -17.35 29.55 0.85
N LYS A 297 -16.61 30.23 1.74
CA LYS A 297 -16.40 31.68 1.67
C LYS A 297 -15.70 32.11 0.38
N ARG A 298 -14.66 31.37 -0.05
CA ARG A 298 -13.98 31.66 -1.32
C ARG A 298 -14.88 31.42 -2.53
N GLN A 299 -15.72 30.37 -2.54
CA GLN A 299 -16.70 30.17 -3.62
C GLN A 299 -17.76 31.27 -3.67
N VAL A 300 -18.17 31.82 -2.52
CA VAL A 300 -19.10 32.97 -2.47
C VAL A 300 -18.43 34.25 -2.97
N GLN A 301 -17.15 34.48 -2.68
CA GLN A 301 -16.39 35.64 -3.19
C GLN A 301 -16.14 35.62 -4.71
N PHE A 302 -16.23 34.46 -5.37
CA PHE A 302 -16.12 34.33 -6.83
C PHE A 302 -17.49 34.26 -7.54
N ALA A 303 -18.61 34.41 -6.80
CA ALA A 303 -19.97 34.30 -7.31
C ALA A 303 -20.80 35.60 -7.20
N GLU A 304 -20.23 36.70 -6.72
CA GLU A 304 -20.85 38.03 -6.88
C GLU A 304 -20.43 38.63 -8.24
N PRO A 305 -21.38 39.18 -9.03
CA PRO A 305 -21.12 39.68 -10.39
C PRO A 305 -20.26 40.95 -10.44
#